data_AF-A0AAE4A4S6-F1
#
_entry.id   AF-A0AAE4A4S6-F1
#
_cell.length_a   1.000
_cell.length_b   1.000
_cell.length_c   1.000
_cell.angle_alpha   90.00
_cell.angle_beta   90.00
_cell.angle_gamma   90.00
#
_symmetry.space_group_name_H-M   'P 1'
#
loop_
_entity.id
_entity.type
_entity.pdbx_description
1 polymer ?
#
loop_
_entity_poly.entity_id
_entity_poly.type
_entity_poly.pdbx_seq_one_letter_code
_entity_poly.pdbx_strand_id
1 'polypeptide(L)'
;MDTVLIVILALLGLFLVVAALGAVVATRRNRAGAASFSESLTAVDRQLAAATATDHGWERTTLDAAARAAFAEHRPGTELEQLELIQIVDEPGTDSDLAVFRATAAGASTQMTLGRRSGSWYPKAIVDER
;
A
#
# COMPACT_ATOMS: atom_id res chain seq x y z
N MET A 1 -66.58 -5.51 26.51
CA MET A 1 -65.33 -5.48 25.72
C MET A 1 -65.51 -6.45 24.59
N ASP A 2 -65.43 -5.97 23.36
CA ASP A 2 -65.71 -6.81 22.19
C ASP A 2 -64.57 -7.81 22.02
N THR A 3 -64.90 -9.09 21.93
CA THR A 3 -63.95 -10.20 21.80
C THR A 3 -62.95 -9.96 20.66
N VAL A 4 -63.40 -9.31 19.57
CA VAL A 4 -62.57 -8.87 18.44
C VAL A 4 -61.44 -7.93 18.88
N LEU A 5 -61.74 -6.95 19.73
CA LEU A 5 -60.75 -6.00 20.25
C LEU A 5 -59.68 -6.73 21.08
N ILE A 6 -60.09 -7.69 21.91
CA ILE A 6 -59.18 -8.49 22.74
C ILE A 6 -58.24 -9.32 21.85
N VAL A 7 -58.77 -9.96 20.80
CA VAL A 7 -57.95 -10.75 19.87
C VAL A 7 -56.94 -9.86 19.13
N ILE A 8 -57.36 -8.68 18.66
CA ILE A 8 -56.47 -7.74 17.97
C ILE A 8 -55.33 -7.29 18.91
N LEU A 9 -55.65 -6.92 20.15
CA LEU A 9 -54.64 -6.52 21.14
C LEU A 9 -53.69 -7.67 21.49
N ALA A 10 -54.18 -8.90 21.58
CA ALA A 10 -53.34 -10.07 21.82
C ALA A 10 -52.37 -10.33 20.65
N LEU A 11 -52.84 -10.24 19.41
CA LEU A 11 -52.00 -10.40 18.23
C LEU A 11 -50.97 -9.27 18.10
N LEU A 12 -51.37 -8.04 18.37
CA LEU A 12 -50.45 -6.89 18.39
C LEU A 12 -49.39 -7.05 19.47
N GLY A 13 -49.78 -7.48 20.68
CA GLY A 13 -48.85 -7.78 21.77
C GLY A 13 -47.85 -8.87 21.38
N LEU A 14 -48.33 -9.97 20.79
CA LEU A 14 -47.47 -11.05 20.32
C LEU A 14 -46.51 -10.57 19.23
N PHE A 15 -46.99 -9.79 18.27
CA PHE A 15 -46.17 -9.20 17.21
C PHE A 15 -45.06 -8.30 17.77
N LEU A 16 -45.39 -7.42 18.72
CA LEU A 16 -44.42 -6.55 19.37
C LEU A 16 -43.35 -7.33 20.13
N VAL A 17 -43.73 -8.41 20.82
CA VAL A 17 -42.77 -9.28 21.51
C VAL A 17 -41.80 -9.95 20.53
N VAL A 18 -42.32 -10.49 19.42
CA VAL A 18 -41.47 -11.10 18.38
C VAL A 18 -40.54 -10.06 17.74
N ALA A 19 -41.05 -8.86 17.43
CA ALA A 19 -40.26 -7.78 16.86
C ALA A 19 -39.14 -7.31 17.82
N ALA A 20 -39.44 -7.17 19.10
CA ALA A 20 -38.46 -6.79 20.12
C ALA A 20 -37.35 -7.85 20.28
N LEU A 21 -37.72 -9.13 20.32
CA LEU A 21 -36.75 -10.24 20.37
C LEU A 21 -35.87 -10.26 19.12
N GLY A 22 -36.46 -10.09 17.94
CA GLY A 22 -35.72 -10.01 16.67
C GLY A 22 -34.71 -8.85 16.65
N ALA A 23 -35.12 -7.66 17.10
CA ALA A 23 -34.26 -6.49 17.17
C ALA A 23 -33.07 -6.68 18.12
N VAL A 24 -33.28 -7.28 19.30
CA VAL A 24 -32.21 -7.57 20.27
C VAL A 24 -31.19 -8.54 19.69
N VAL A 25 -31.64 -9.63 19.05
CA VAL A 25 -30.74 -10.63 18.44
C VAL A 25 -29.95 -10.00 17.29
N ALA A 26 -30.59 -9.24 16.41
CA ALA A 26 -29.93 -8.57 15.29
C ALA A 26 -28.88 -7.56 15.77
N THR A 27 -29.20 -6.77 16.81
CA THR A 27 -28.26 -5.78 17.38
C THR A 27 -27.03 -6.44 17.99
N ARG A 28 -27.21 -7.55 18.71
CA ARG A 28 -26.08 -8.31 19.28
C ARG A 28 -25.18 -8.88 18.19
N ARG A 29 -25.76 -9.47 17.16
CA ARG A 29 -25.02 -10.05 16.04
C ARG A 29 -24.25 -8.99 15.25
N ASN A 30 -24.86 -7.83 14.97
CA ASN A 30 -24.19 -6.72 14.29
C ASN A 30 -23.03 -6.15 15.12
N ARG A 31 -23.20 -6.02 16.45
CA ARG A 31 -22.12 -5.56 17.33
C ARG A 31 -20.95 -6.53 17.37
N ALA A 32 -21.23 -7.85 17.43
CA ALA A 32 -20.19 -8.87 17.37
C ALA A 32 -19.41 -8.82 16.05
N GLY A 33 -20.12 -8.68 14.91
CA GLY A 33 -19.48 -8.55 13.60
C GLY A 33 -18.66 -7.26 13.45
N ALA A 34 -19.16 -6.14 13.98
CA ALA A 34 -18.44 -4.86 13.97
C ALA A 34 -17.15 -4.92 14.80
N ALA A 35 -17.18 -5.58 15.97
CA ALA A 35 -16.01 -5.77 16.80
C ALA A 35 -14.95 -6.63 16.10
N SER A 36 -15.34 -7.78 15.52
CA SER A 36 -14.40 -8.64 14.79
C SER A 36 -13.80 -7.95 13.56
N PHE A 37 -14.59 -7.13 12.85
CA PHE A 37 -14.10 -6.36 11.71
C PHE A 37 -13.07 -5.30 12.12
N SER A 38 -13.34 -4.57 13.21
CA SER A 38 -12.39 -3.59 13.76
C SER A 38 -11.09 -4.23 14.22
N GLU A 39 -11.16 -5.43 14.81
CA GLU A 39 -9.97 -6.18 15.23
C GLU A 39 -9.11 -6.61 14.04
N SER A 40 -9.74 -7.12 12.97
CA SER A 40 -9.07 -7.47 11.72
C SER A 40 -8.38 -6.26 11.07
N LEU A 41 -9.05 -5.11 11.03
CA LEU A 41 -8.43 -3.87 10.51
C LEU A 41 -7.21 -3.47 11.34
N THR A 42 -7.32 -3.49 12.67
CA THR A 42 -6.22 -3.13 13.57
C THR A 42 -5.04 -4.11 13.44
N ALA A 43 -5.28 -5.37 13.11
CA ALA A 43 -4.24 -6.36 12.83
C ALA A 43 -3.55 -6.07 11.49
N VAL A 44 -4.32 -5.74 10.45
CA VAL A 44 -3.78 -5.34 9.13
C VAL A 44 -2.94 -4.06 9.26
N ASP A 45 -3.42 -3.04 9.96
CA ASP A 45 -2.68 -1.79 10.17
C ASP A 45 -1.34 -2.04 10.88
N ARG A 46 -1.31 -2.93 11.88
CA ARG A 46 -0.07 -3.32 12.55
C ARG A 46 0.89 -4.05 11.63
N GLN A 47 0.39 -4.92 10.75
CA GLN A 47 1.22 -5.61 9.75
C GLN A 47 1.79 -4.64 8.73
N LEU A 48 0.99 -3.68 8.26
CA LEU A 48 1.44 -2.61 7.35
C LEU A 48 2.49 -1.74 8.03
N ALA A 49 2.25 -1.29 9.27
CA ALA A 49 3.22 -0.48 10.02
C ALA A 49 4.56 -1.22 10.23
N ALA A 50 4.51 -2.53 10.53
CA ALA A 50 5.71 -3.34 10.66
C ALA A 50 6.46 -3.54 9.33
N ALA A 51 5.73 -3.71 8.22
CA ALA A 51 6.31 -3.78 6.88
C ALA A 51 6.98 -2.45 6.50
N THR A 52 6.31 -1.32 6.73
CA THR A 52 6.86 0.02 6.46
C THR A 52 8.09 0.34 7.31
N ALA A 53 8.09 -0.04 8.59
CA ALA A 53 9.23 0.20 9.48
C ALA A 53 10.49 -0.59 9.09
N THR A 54 10.36 -1.61 8.25
CA THR A 54 11.48 -2.44 7.80
C THR A 54 11.97 -2.03 6.40
N ASP A 55 11.16 -1.30 5.63
CA ASP A 55 11.48 -0.96 4.25
C ASP A 55 12.19 0.40 4.11
N HIS A 56 13.50 0.39 4.33
CA HIS A 56 14.39 1.53 4.02
C HIS A 56 14.98 1.47 2.60
N GLY A 57 14.40 0.67 1.70
CA GLY A 57 14.94 0.45 0.36
C GLY A 57 15.08 1.71 -0.48
N TRP A 58 14.28 2.73 -0.21
CA TRP A 58 14.19 3.96 -1.00
C TRP A 58 15.04 5.10 -0.43
N GLU A 59 15.94 4.82 0.51
CA GLU A 59 16.85 5.84 1.02
C GLU A 59 17.62 6.50 -0.13
N ARG A 60 17.61 7.83 -0.16
CA ARG A 60 18.16 8.59 -1.28
C ARG A 60 19.64 8.28 -1.51
N THR A 61 20.37 8.05 -0.44
CA THR A 61 21.80 7.71 -0.44
C THR A 61 22.09 6.38 -1.13
N THR A 62 21.27 5.35 -0.90
CA THR A 62 21.46 4.01 -1.49
C THR A 62 21.12 4.02 -2.97
N LEU A 63 20.03 4.70 -3.34
CA LEU A 63 19.62 4.92 -4.72
C LEU A 63 20.67 5.70 -5.53
N ASP A 64 21.16 6.83 -5.00
CA ASP A 64 22.17 7.65 -5.67
C ASP A 64 23.49 6.89 -5.83
N ALA A 65 23.89 6.09 -4.82
CA ALA A 65 25.10 5.26 -4.91
C ALA A 65 24.98 4.19 -6.01
N ALA A 66 23.84 3.50 -6.09
CA ALA A 66 23.57 2.51 -7.12
C ALA A 66 23.51 3.16 -8.53
N ALA A 67 22.89 4.32 -8.66
CA ALA A 67 22.82 5.05 -9.92
C ALA A 67 24.22 5.51 -10.39
N ARG A 68 25.07 6.02 -9.49
CA ARG A 68 26.45 6.40 -9.81
C ARG A 68 27.29 5.19 -10.23
N ALA A 69 27.13 4.05 -9.55
CA ALA A 69 27.82 2.82 -9.90
C ALA A 69 27.39 2.33 -11.31
N ALA A 70 26.09 2.31 -11.58
CA ALA A 70 25.55 1.95 -12.89
C ALA A 70 26.05 2.88 -14.00
N PHE A 71 26.11 4.19 -13.74
CA PHE A 71 26.64 5.16 -14.70
C PHE A 71 28.14 4.91 -14.97
N ALA A 72 28.95 4.72 -13.93
CA ALA A 72 30.39 4.49 -14.07
C ALA A 72 30.70 3.18 -14.81
N GLU A 73 29.88 2.14 -14.62
CA GLU A 73 29.98 0.89 -15.37
C GLU A 73 29.59 1.07 -16.83
N HIS A 74 28.56 1.86 -17.11
CA HIS A 74 28.09 2.13 -18.48
C HIS A 74 29.04 3.05 -19.27
N ARG A 75 29.61 4.07 -18.61
CA ARG A 75 30.54 5.04 -19.20
C ARG A 75 31.82 5.17 -18.37
N PRO A 76 32.71 4.17 -18.46
CA PRO A 76 33.95 4.20 -17.69
C PRO A 76 34.83 5.38 -18.10
N GLY A 77 35.31 6.13 -17.10
CA GLY A 77 36.20 7.28 -17.31
C GLY A 77 35.50 8.60 -17.61
N THR A 78 34.16 8.62 -17.75
CA THR A 78 33.40 9.86 -17.89
C THR A 78 32.98 10.38 -16.52
N GLU A 79 33.27 11.65 -16.23
CA GLU A 79 32.85 12.30 -15.00
C GLU A 79 31.35 12.65 -15.04
N LEU A 80 30.63 12.30 -13.98
CA LEU A 80 29.21 12.61 -13.83
C LEU A 80 29.07 14.05 -13.32
N GLU A 81 28.46 14.92 -14.12
CA GLU A 81 28.26 16.34 -13.76
C GLU A 81 27.00 16.52 -12.91
N GLN A 82 25.91 15.85 -13.30
CA GLN A 82 24.63 15.94 -12.62
C GLN A 82 23.93 14.59 -12.59
N LEU A 83 23.28 14.31 -11.46
CA LEU A 83 22.42 13.14 -11.27
C LEU A 83 21.10 13.57 -10.69
N GLU A 84 20.02 13.34 -11.43
CA GLU A 84 18.67 13.71 -11.05
C GLU A 84 17.79 12.46 -10.97
N LEU A 85 17.08 12.29 -9.85
CA LEU A 85 16.05 11.27 -9.73
C LEU A 85 14.76 11.84 -10.31
N ILE A 86 14.29 11.24 -11.41
CA ILE A 86 13.12 11.69 -12.15
C ILE A 86 11.85 11.06 -11.60
N GLN A 87 11.89 9.77 -11.28
CA GLN A 87 10.70 9.02 -10.88
C GLN A 87 11.04 7.84 -9.98
N ILE A 88 10.16 7.56 -9.01
CA ILE A 88 10.08 6.26 -8.32
C ILE A 88 8.75 5.62 -8.71
N VAL A 89 8.78 4.35 -9.09
CA VAL A 89 7.58 3.53 -9.33
C VAL A 89 7.54 2.46 -8.25
N ASP A 90 6.54 2.56 -7.40
CA ASP A 90 6.23 1.59 -6.34
C ASP A 90 5.19 0.60 -6.87
N GLU A 91 5.59 -0.67 -7.00
CA GLU A 91 4.69 -1.75 -7.41
C GLU A 91 4.35 -2.62 -6.19
N PRO A 92 3.14 -3.20 -6.09
CA PRO A 92 2.79 -4.07 -4.99
C PRO A 92 3.79 -5.22 -4.79
N GLY A 93 4.52 -5.19 -3.67
CA GLY A 93 5.62 -6.11 -3.37
C GLY A 93 6.81 -5.35 -2.77
N THR A 94 7.95 -6.02 -2.57
CA THR A 94 9.21 -5.39 -2.11
C THR A 94 10.35 -5.48 -3.14
N ASP A 95 10.12 -6.19 -4.24
CA ASP A 95 11.14 -6.62 -5.21
C ASP A 95 10.80 -6.20 -6.66
N SER A 96 9.86 -5.26 -6.83
CA SER A 96 9.43 -4.78 -8.16
C SER A 96 9.61 -3.28 -8.35
N ASP A 97 10.18 -2.59 -7.36
CA ASP A 97 10.33 -1.14 -7.36
C ASP A 97 11.29 -0.70 -8.46
N LEU A 98 10.98 0.43 -9.08
CA LEU A 98 11.82 1.06 -10.08
C LEU A 98 12.20 2.48 -9.66
N ALA A 99 13.44 2.87 -9.95
CA ALA A 99 13.90 4.24 -9.82
C ALA A 99 14.50 4.71 -11.15
N VAL A 100 13.98 5.81 -11.68
CA VAL A 100 14.42 6.39 -12.95
C VAL A 100 15.26 7.62 -12.67
N PHE A 101 16.48 7.61 -13.17
CA PHE A 101 17.46 8.68 -13.07
C PHE A 101 17.76 9.29 -14.43
N ARG A 102 18.15 10.55 -14.42
CA ARG A 102 18.80 11.25 -15.52
C ARG A 102 20.21 11.61 -15.06
N ALA A 103 21.21 11.11 -15.78
CA ALA A 103 22.61 11.44 -15.60
C ALA A 103 23.04 12.36 -16.74
N THR A 104 23.73 13.45 -16.41
CA THR A 104 24.33 14.36 -17.39
C THR A 104 25.83 14.32 -17.25
N ALA A 105 26.52 14.15 -18.38
CA ALA A 105 27.97 14.14 -18.46
C ALA A 105 28.45 14.55 -19.84
N ALA A 106 29.49 15.39 -19.91
CA ALA A 106 30.07 15.86 -21.17
C ALA A 106 29.02 16.47 -22.13
N GLY A 107 27.99 17.12 -21.58
CA GLY A 107 26.89 17.72 -22.34
C GLY A 107 25.87 16.72 -22.92
N ALA A 108 25.99 15.42 -22.65
CA ALA A 108 25.00 14.40 -23.03
C ALA A 108 24.16 13.95 -21.83
N SER A 109 22.91 13.56 -22.09
CA SER A 109 21.98 13.02 -21.10
C SER A 109 21.85 11.51 -21.26
N THR A 110 21.78 10.79 -20.15
CA THR A 110 21.53 9.34 -20.12
C THR A 110 20.45 9.06 -19.09
N GLN A 111 19.37 8.44 -19.52
CA GLN A 111 18.33 7.95 -18.63
C GLN A 111 18.67 6.55 -18.15
N MET A 112 18.64 6.33 -16.84
CA MET A 112 18.91 5.03 -16.21
C MET A 112 17.70 4.60 -15.39
N THR A 113 17.23 3.39 -15.61
CA THR A 113 16.22 2.74 -14.79
C THR A 113 16.89 1.69 -13.93
N LEU A 114 16.84 1.87 -12.62
CA LEU A 114 17.22 0.88 -11.63
C LEU A 114 16.01 0.04 -11.26
N GLY A 115 16.20 -1.27 -11.10
CA GLY A 115 15.23 -2.17 -10.47
C GLY A 115 15.70 -2.57 -9.08
N ARG A 116 14.76 -2.96 -8.22
CA ARG A 116 15.05 -3.51 -6.90
C ARG A 116 14.87 -5.03 -6.91
N ARG A 117 15.80 -5.77 -6.30
CA ARG A 117 15.67 -7.22 -6.10
C ARG A 117 16.40 -7.65 -4.84
N SER A 118 15.72 -8.39 -3.97
CA SER A 118 16.29 -8.90 -2.71
C SER A 118 16.91 -7.78 -1.87
N GLY A 119 16.24 -6.61 -1.84
CA GLY A 119 16.69 -5.43 -1.12
C GLY A 119 17.85 -4.64 -1.76
N SER A 120 18.38 -5.07 -2.90
CA SER A 120 19.46 -4.38 -3.62
C SER A 120 18.99 -3.75 -4.92
N TRP A 121 19.57 -2.60 -5.28
CA TRP A 121 19.31 -1.91 -6.55
C TRP A 121 20.26 -2.40 -7.64
N TYR A 122 19.74 -2.63 -8.83
CA TYR A 122 20.51 -3.08 -9.99
C TYR A 122 20.10 -2.30 -11.25
N PRO A 123 21.02 -2.09 -12.21
CA PRO A 123 20.67 -1.47 -13.49
C PRO A 123 19.73 -2.38 -14.29
N LYS A 124 18.52 -1.90 -14.57
CA LYS A 124 17.52 -2.61 -15.37
C LYS A 124 17.53 -2.16 -16.82
N ALA A 125 17.69 -0.87 -17.07
CA ALA A 125 17.82 -0.29 -18.41
C ALA A 125 18.64 0.99 -18.37
N ILE A 126 19.42 1.26 -19.41
CA ILE A 126 20.17 2.50 -19.58
C ILE A 126 20.02 2.94 -21.03
N VAL A 127 19.61 4.19 -21.25
CA VAL A 127 19.31 4.75 -22.57
C VAL A 127 19.97 6.12 -22.68
N ASP A 128 20.79 6.28 -23.71
CA ASP A 128 21.41 7.55 -24.03
C ASP A 128 20.44 8.45 -24.80
N GLU A 129 20.18 9.63 -24.25
CA GLU A 129 19.40 10.68 -24.90
C GLU A 129 20.36 11.57 -25.70
N ARG A 130 20.15 11.65 -27.01
CA ARG A 130 20.93 12.49 -27.93
C ARG A 130 20.52 13.95 -27.88
#